data_AF-A0A8J6JKT1-F1
#
_entry.id   AF-A0A8J6JKT1-F1
#
_cell.length_a   1.000
_cell.length_b   1.000
_cell.length_c   1.000
_cell.angle_alpha   90.00
_cell.angle_beta   90.00
_cell.angle_gamma   90.00
#
_symmetry.space_group_name_H-M   'P 1'
#
loop_
_entity.id
_entity.type
_entity.pdbx_description
1 polymer ?
#
loop_
_entity_poly.entity_id
_entity_poly.type
_entity_poly.pdbx_seq_one_letter_code
_entity_poly.pdbx_strand_id
1 'polypeptide(L)'
;MKRHPDEAVRPTRDVDPMEGLERLPRADIAVLEVAQPKLIDAALRGAVVLTRHGRDAFVLMPVDEFQALAREAMARRLASPPPGPPVIEG
;
A
#
# COMPACT_ATOMS: atom_id res chain seq x y z
N MET A 1 22.53 22.94 -2.58
CA MET A 1 21.10 22.68 -2.88
C MET A 1 20.57 21.68 -1.87
N LYS A 2 19.61 22.06 -1.02
CA LYS A 2 18.93 21.13 -0.09
C LYS A 2 17.75 20.49 -0.84
N ARG A 3 17.67 19.16 -0.89
CA ARG A 3 16.52 18.43 -1.47
C ARG A 3 15.26 18.75 -0.65
N HIS A 4 14.14 18.98 -1.34
CA HIS A 4 12.85 19.21 -0.68
C HIS A 4 12.33 17.86 -0.15
N PRO A 5 11.69 17.81 1.04
CA PRO A 5 11.17 16.56 1.61
C PRO A 5 10.09 15.87 0.75
N ASP A 6 9.56 16.57 -0.25
CA ASP A 6 8.53 16.10 -1.19
C ASP A 6 9.10 15.82 -2.60
N GLU A 7 10.42 15.93 -2.76
CA GLU A 7 11.06 15.64 -4.03
C GLU A 7 11.03 14.13 -4.30
N ALA A 8 10.46 13.74 -5.45
CA ALA A 8 10.38 12.34 -5.83
C ALA A 8 11.75 11.66 -5.72
N VAL A 9 11.82 10.60 -4.91
CA VAL A 9 13.03 9.79 -4.78
C VAL A 9 13.34 9.21 -6.15
N ARG A 10 14.41 9.71 -6.78
CA ARG A 10 14.87 9.17 -8.05
C ARG A 10 15.50 7.79 -7.79
N PRO A 11 15.21 6.79 -8.62
CA PRO A 11 15.97 5.54 -8.67
C PRO A 11 17.46 5.81 -8.56
N THR A 12 18.12 5.23 -7.57
CA THR A 12 19.56 5.39 -7.37
C THR A 12 20.33 4.14 -7.81
N ARG A 13 21.37 4.42 -8.61
CA ARG A 13 22.46 3.58 -9.13
C ARG A 13 22.12 2.50 -10.17
N ASP A 14 22.93 2.54 -11.23
CA ASP A 14 23.17 1.42 -12.13
C ASP A 14 23.93 0.33 -11.37
N VAL A 15 23.18 -0.62 -10.82
CA VAL A 15 23.73 -1.90 -10.36
C VAL A 15 23.47 -2.91 -11.47
N ASP A 16 24.36 -3.87 -11.70
CA ASP A 16 24.12 -4.88 -12.73
C ASP A 16 22.84 -5.67 -12.39
N PRO A 17 21.79 -5.66 -13.25
CA PRO A 17 20.57 -6.41 -12.99
C PRO A 17 20.85 -7.90 -12.98
N MET A 18 20.23 -8.63 -12.05
CA MET A 18 19.98 -10.06 -12.27
C MET A 18 19.09 -10.22 -13.51
N GLU A 19 19.32 -11.29 -14.26
CA GLU A 19 18.57 -11.65 -15.46
C GLU A 19 17.06 -11.60 -15.21
N GLY A 20 16.34 -10.87 -16.07
CA GLY A 20 14.87 -10.70 -16.02
C GLY A 20 14.36 -9.48 -15.24
N LEU A 21 15.25 -8.68 -14.63
CA LEU A 21 14.87 -7.48 -13.85
C LEU A 21 15.36 -6.16 -14.47
N GLU A 22 15.89 -6.19 -15.69
CA GLU A 22 16.61 -5.08 -16.34
C GLU A 22 15.73 -3.86 -16.64
N ARG A 23 14.42 -4.07 -16.78
CA ARG A 23 13.46 -3.02 -17.17
C ARG A 23 12.67 -2.44 -16.00
N LEU A 24 12.90 -2.93 -14.78
CA LEU A 24 12.14 -2.52 -13.62
C LEU A 24 12.79 -1.29 -12.95
N PRO A 25 12.00 -0.30 -12.52
CA PRO A 25 12.51 0.83 -11.74
C PRO A 25 13.23 0.33 -10.47
N ARG A 26 14.44 0.83 -10.23
CA ARG A 26 15.21 0.51 -9.02
C ARG A 26 14.95 1.53 -7.93
N ALA A 27 14.91 1.08 -6.69
CA ALA A 27 14.91 1.95 -5.52
C ALA A 27 16.01 1.47 -4.58
N ASP A 28 16.71 2.40 -3.95
CA ASP A 28 17.70 2.05 -2.92
C ASP A 28 16.96 1.52 -1.68
N ILE A 29 17.25 0.27 -1.30
CA ILE A 29 16.61 -0.39 -0.17
C ILE A 29 16.93 0.31 1.16
N ALA A 30 18.09 0.97 1.27
CA ALA A 30 18.48 1.69 2.48
C ALA A 30 17.50 2.82 2.81
N VAL A 31 16.85 3.41 1.79
CA VAL A 31 15.81 4.43 1.99
C VAL A 31 14.58 3.83 2.68
N LEU A 32 14.18 2.61 2.30
CA LEU A 32 13.08 1.89 2.93
C LEU A 32 13.45 1.47 4.35
N GLU A 33 14.65 0.94 4.55
CA GLU A 33 15.15 0.47 5.85
C GLU A 33 15.25 1.61 6.89
N VAL A 34 15.65 2.82 6.48
CA VAL A 34 15.69 3.98 7.38
C VAL A 34 14.28 4.41 7.80
N ALA A 35 13.29 4.31 6.92
CA ALA A 35 11.91 4.69 7.20
C ALA A 35 11.14 3.59 7.95
N GLN A 36 11.53 2.33 7.78
CA GLN A 36 10.79 1.16 8.25
C GLN A 36 10.50 1.19 9.76
N PRO A 37 11.44 1.48 10.68
CA PRO A 37 11.13 1.50 12.12
C PRO A 37 10.01 2.47 12.47
N LYS A 38 10.05 3.69 11.90
CA LYS A 38 9.02 4.72 12.15
C LYS A 38 7.67 4.34 11.56
N LEU A 39 7.66 3.68 10.39
CA LEU A 39 6.43 3.19 9.77
C LEU A 39 5.79 2.08 10.59
N ILE A 40 6.60 1.16 11.14
CA ILE A 40 6.13 0.11 12.04
C ILE A 40 5.61 0.72 13.34
N ASP A 41 6.35 1.63 13.98
CA ASP A 41 5.92 2.32 15.21
C ASP A 41 4.62 3.11 15.04
N ALA A 42 4.38 3.65 13.84
CA ALA A 42 3.12 4.29 13.50
C ALA A 42 2.00 3.26 13.32
N ALA A 43 2.26 2.19 12.58
CA ALA A 43 1.29 1.10 12.34
C ALA A 43 0.85 0.39 13.63
N LEU A 44 1.74 0.28 14.63
CA LEU A 44 1.43 -0.28 15.95
C LEU A 44 0.47 0.60 16.77
N ARG A 45 0.29 1.88 16.41
CA ARG A 45 -0.68 2.79 17.05
C ARG A 45 -2.00 2.84 16.28
N GLY A 46 -2.06 2.23 15.10
CA GLY A 46 -3.20 2.18 14.21
C GLY A 46 -2.80 2.20 12.74
N ALA A 47 -3.74 1.89 11.86
CA ALA A 47 -3.51 1.81 10.42
C ALA A 47 -2.92 3.11 9.83
N VAL A 48 -1.93 2.95 8.94
CA VAL A 48 -1.23 4.04 8.23
C VAL A 48 -1.55 3.95 6.75
N VAL A 49 -2.08 5.03 6.18
CA VAL A 49 -2.29 5.14 4.72
C VAL A 49 -1.01 5.66 4.08
N LEU A 50 -0.48 4.89 3.13
CA LEU A 50 0.66 5.27 2.30
C LEU A 50 0.14 5.86 1.00
N THR A 51 0.55 7.09 0.70
CA THR A 51 0.12 7.81 -0.50
C THR A 51 1.24 7.85 -1.54
N ARG A 52 0.86 7.89 -2.82
CA ARG A 52 1.75 8.10 -3.96
C ARG A 52 1.16 9.19 -4.84
N HIS A 53 1.91 10.27 -5.06
CA HIS A 53 1.45 11.43 -5.85
C HIS A 53 0.11 12.01 -5.32
N GLY A 54 -0.04 12.12 -4.00
CA GLY A 54 -1.23 12.66 -3.35
C GLY A 54 -2.47 11.76 -3.42
N ARG A 55 -2.33 10.50 -3.84
CA ARG A 55 -3.40 9.50 -3.88
C ARG A 55 -3.08 8.34 -2.96
N ASP A 56 -4.10 7.80 -2.30
CA ASP A 56 -3.97 6.59 -1.48
C ASP A 56 -3.51 5.42 -2.36
N ALA A 57 -2.45 4.74 -1.92
CA ALA A 57 -1.86 3.63 -2.68
C ALA A 57 -1.91 2.33 -1.89
N PHE A 58 -1.53 2.36 -0.60
CA PHE A 58 -1.49 1.18 0.27
C PHE A 58 -1.91 1.54 1.69
N VAL A 59 -2.33 0.53 2.45
CA VAL A 59 -2.55 0.64 3.90
C VAL A 59 -1.61 -0.32 4.60
N LEU A 60 -0.87 0.19 5.58
CA LEU A 60 -0.04 -0.60 6.49
C LEU A 60 -0.78 -0.70 7.83
N MET A 61 -1.01 -1.91 8.31
CA MET A 61 -1.69 -2.16 9.59
C MET A 61 -1.23 -3.49 10.20
N PRO A 62 -1.46 -3.70 11.51
CA PRO A 62 -1.23 -5.00 12.14
C PRO A 62 -2.04 -6.12 11.48
N VAL A 63 -1.46 -7.32 11.45
CA VAL A 63 -2.05 -8.48 10.76
C VAL A 63 -3.37 -8.91 11.40
N ASP A 64 -3.45 -8.85 12.72
CA ASP A 64 -4.64 -9.16 13.51
C ASP A 64 -5.79 -8.17 13.24
N GLU A 65 -5.49 -6.87 13.12
CA GLU A 65 -6.46 -5.86 12.69
C GLU A 65 -6.98 -6.14 11.27
N PHE A 66 -6.07 -6.44 10.34
CA PHE A 66 -6.46 -6.80 8.97
C PHE A 66 -7.37 -8.04 8.95
N GLN A 67 -7.04 -9.08 9.72
CA GLN A 67 -7.85 -10.29 9.81
C GLN A 67 -9.23 -10.02 10.40
N ALA A 68 -9.32 -9.15 11.41
CA ALA A 68 -10.61 -8.74 11.97
C ALA A 68 -11.47 -8.00 10.93
N LEU A 69 -10.88 -7.04 10.23
CA LEU A 69 -11.54 -6.29 9.15
C LEU A 69 -12.01 -7.22 8.02
N ALA A 70 -11.16 -8.15 7.59
CA ALA A 70 -11.48 -9.11 6.54
C ALA A 70 -12.65 -10.02 6.94
N ARG A 71 -12.70 -10.50 8.18
CA ARG A 71 -13.83 -11.29 8.70
C ARG A 71 -15.13 -10.49 8.71
N GLU A 72 -15.08 -9.24 9.17
CA GLU A 72 -16.26 -8.36 9.18
C GLU A 72 -16.77 -8.08 7.76
N ALA A 73 -15.86 -7.75 6.84
CA ALA A 73 -16.19 -7.52 5.44
C ALA A 73 -16.82 -8.76 4.78
N MET A 74 -16.28 -9.94 5.05
CA MET A 74 -16.85 -11.21 4.59
C MET A 74 -18.26 -11.42 5.14
N ALA A 75 -18.45 -11.23 6.45
CA ALA A 75 -19.76 -11.38 7.08
C ALA A 75 -20.81 -10.42 6.48
N ARG A 76 -20.45 -9.15 6.26
CA ARG A 76 -21.31 -8.17 5.59
C ARG A 76 -21.66 -8.58 4.16
N ARG A 77 -20.68 -9.10 3.40
CA ARG A 77 -20.90 -9.59 2.04
C ARG A 77 -21.86 -10.78 2.00
N LEU A 78 -21.74 -11.70 2.95
CA LEU A 78 -22.64 -12.86 3.06
C LEU A 78 -24.04 -12.48 3.55
N ALA A 79 -24.15 -11.45 4.40
CA ALA A 79 -25.43 -10.93 4.87
C ALA A 79 -26.13 -10.03 3.84
N SER A 80 -25.42 -9.60 2.79
CA SER A 80 -26.02 -8.81 1.72
C SER A 80 -26.90 -9.71 0.85
N PRO A 81 -28.18 -9.36 0.62
CA PRO A 81 -29.01 -10.13 -0.28
C PRO A 81 -28.36 -10.15 -1.68
N PRO A 82 -28.47 -11.27 -2.42
CA PRO A 82 -27.98 -11.31 -3.79
C PRO A 82 -28.59 -10.14 -4.58
N PRO A 83 -27.85 -9.53 -5.53
CA PRO A 83 -28.41 -8.49 -6.37
C PRO A 83 -29.71 -9.02 -6.98
N GLY A 84 -30.81 -8.31 -6.73
CA GLY A 84 -32.10 -8.65 -7.30
C GLY A 84 -32.02 -8.63 -8.83
N PRO A 85 -32.86 -9.41 -9.53
CA PRO A 85 -32.92 -9.34 -10.98
C PRO A 85 -33.12 -7.88 -11.43
N PRO A 86 -32.48 -7.45 -12.53
CA PRO A 86 -32.68 -6.10 -13.03
C PRO A 86 -34.16 -5.87 -13.31
N VAL A 87 -34.74 -4.88 -12.66
CA VAL A 87 -36.10 -4.41 -12.97
C VAL A 87 -35.99 -3.64 -14.28
N ILE A 88 -36.46 -4.24 -15.37
CA ILE A 88 -36.62 -3.54 -16.64
C ILE A 88 -37.98 -2.85 -16.57
N GLU A 89 -37.98 -1.54 -16.31
CA GLU A 89 -39.19 -0.72 -16.47
C GLU A 89 -39.47 -0.59 -17.98
N GLY A 90 -40.67 -1.01 -18.39
CA GLY A 90 -41.15 -0.97 -19.77
C GLY A 90 -41.86 0.31 -20.13
#